data_AF-A0A924VKZ0-F1
#
_entry.id   AF-A0A924VKZ0-F1
#
_cell.length_a   1.000
_cell.length_b   1.000
_cell.length_c   1.000
_cell.angle_alpha   90.00
_cell.angle_beta   90.00
_cell.angle_gamma   90.00
#
_symmetry.space_group_name_H-M   'P 1'
#
loop_
_entity.id
_entity.type
_entity.pdbx_description
1 polymer ?
#
loop_
_entity_poly.entity_id
_entity_poly.type
_entity_poly.pdbx_seq_one_letter_code
_entity_poly.pdbx_strand_id
1 'polypeptide(L)'
;IEAAAHLAEQDISARVVSMPCLEWFAEQTADYRESVLPAALRARVAVEAGRGDAWFRWVGLDGRVVSIEVFGESGSGPEVMRRRGVHLDAVVAAAHATLASRVPASSLA
;
A
#
# COMPACT_ATOMS: atom_id res chain seq x y z
N ILE A 1 -10.30 0.67 -1.43
CA ILE A 1 -11.26 1.76 -1.12
C ILE A 1 -11.83 1.56 0.30
N GLU A 2 -12.37 0.39 0.62
CA GLU A 2 -12.90 0.07 1.97
C GLU A 2 -11.92 0.36 3.11
N ALA A 3 -10.64 -0.01 2.98
CA ALA A 3 -9.63 0.30 4.00
C ALA A 3 -9.47 1.81 4.26
N ALA A 4 -9.62 2.66 3.24
CA ALA A 4 -9.56 4.10 3.43
C ALA A 4 -10.78 4.63 4.18
N ALA A 5 -11.97 4.04 3.97
CA ALA A 5 -13.16 4.36 4.75
C ALA A 5 -12.99 3.95 6.22
N HIS A 6 -12.45 2.75 6.48
CA HIS A 6 -12.19 2.28 7.84
C HIS A 6 -11.15 3.13 8.58
N LEU A 7 -10.08 3.54 7.90
CA LEU A 7 -9.08 4.46 8.48
C LEU A 7 -9.67 5.84 8.79
N ALA A 8 -10.62 6.32 7.99
CA ALA A 8 -11.30 7.60 8.25
C ALA A 8 -12.13 7.58 9.54
N GLU A 9 -12.69 6.42 9.93
CA GLU A 9 -13.39 6.24 11.22
C GLU A 9 -12.45 6.42 12.43
N GLN A 10 -11.13 6.42 12.19
CA GLN A 10 -10.07 6.56 13.19
C GLN A 10 -9.30 7.89 13.03
N ASP A 11 -9.89 8.87 12.33
CA ASP A 11 -9.27 10.16 12.01
C ASP A 11 -7.97 10.08 11.18
N ILE A 12 -7.76 8.96 10.48
CA ILE A 12 -6.61 8.78 9.58
C ILE A 12 -7.04 9.08 8.14
N SER A 13 -6.54 10.20 7.60
CA SER A 13 -6.77 10.56 6.20
C SER A 13 -5.90 9.70 5.26
N ALA A 14 -6.55 8.98 4.35
CA ALA A 14 -5.90 8.13 3.36
C ALA A 14 -6.28 8.55 1.92
N ARG A 15 -5.29 8.55 1.02
CA ARG A 15 -5.49 8.72 -0.43
C ARG A 15 -5.46 7.37 -1.10
N VAL A 16 -6.47 7.07 -1.92
CA VAL A 16 -6.48 5.87 -2.78
C VAL A 16 -6.00 6.26 -4.17
N VAL A 17 -4.96 5.59 -4.66
CA VAL A 17 -4.40 5.80 -6.00
C VAL A 17 -4.58 4.50 -6.79
N SER A 18 -5.26 4.58 -7.94
CA SER A 18 -5.29 3.49 -8.91
C SER A 18 -4.07 3.59 -9.82
N MET A 19 -3.28 2.53 -9.94
CA MET A 19 -2.06 2.48 -10.76
C MET A 19 -2.15 1.35 -11.81
N PRO A 20 -3.00 1.50 -12.86
CA PRO A 20 -3.29 0.42 -13.81
C PRO A 20 -2.13 0.07 -14.74
N CYS A 21 -1.16 0.96 -14.92
CA CYS A 21 0.05 0.73 -15.71
C CYS A 21 1.23 1.45 -15.05
N LEU A 22 2.17 0.67 -14.49
CA LEU A 22 3.33 1.20 -13.77
C LEU A 22 4.33 1.86 -14.72
N GLU A 23 4.44 1.35 -15.94
CA GLU A 23 5.32 1.86 -17.00
C GLU A 23 4.88 3.26 -17.43
N TRP A 24 3.59 3.43 -17.77
CA TRP A 24 3.06 4.74 -18.15
C TRP A 24 3.13 5.74 -17.01
N PHE A 25 2.91 5.32 -15.76
CA PHE A 25 3.11 6.19 -14.61
C PHE A 25 4.57 6.61 -14.44
N ALA A 26 5.52 5.69 -14.68
CA ALA A 26 6.96 5.99 -14.61
C ALA A 26 7.43 6.98 -15.68
N GLU A 27 6.80 6.98 -16.86
CA GLU A 27 7.07 7.91 -17.96
C GLU A 27 6.51 9.33 -17.72
N GLN A 28 5.64 9.50 -16.72
CA GLN A 28 5.09 10.82 -16.39
C GLN A 28 6.16 11.76 -15.82
N THR A 29 5.90 13.06 -15.98
CA THR A 29 6.75 14.13 -15.45
C THR A 29 6.97 13.99 -13.94
N ALA A 30 8.09 14.52 -13.44
CA ALA A 30 8.39 14.51 -12.01
C ALA A 30 7.27 15.18 -11.20
N ASP A 31 6.76 16.33 -11.67
CA ASP A 31 5.69 17.08 -11.04
C ASP A 31 4.38 16.27 -10.96
N TYR A 32 4.02 15.54 -12.02
CA TYR A 32 2.84 14.69 -12.00
C TYR A 32 3.01 13.55 -10.99
N ARG A 33 4.16 12.86 -11.01
CA ARG A 33 4.43 11.77 -10.06
C ARG A 33 4.44 12.27 -8.61
N GLU A 34 4.99 13.45 -8.34
CA GLU A 34 4.95 14.09 -7.02
C GLU A 34 3.52 14.47 -6.61
N SER A 35 2.68 14.95 -7.54
CA SER A 35 1.28 15.27 -7.24
C SER A 35 0.47 14.03 -6.81
N VAL A 36 0.79 12.86 -7.36
CA VAL A 36 0.11 11.59 -7.08
C VAL A 36 0.70 10.90 -5.85
N LEU A 37 2.03 10.75 -5.80
CA LEU A 37 2.80 10.09 -4.74
C LEU A 37 3.81 11.05 -4.10
N PRO A 38 3.37 12.03 -3.28
CA PRO A 38 4.27 13.02 -2.70
C PRO A 38 5.40 12.39 -1.90
N ALA A 39 6.64 12.83 -2.11
CA ALA A 39 7.80 12.27 -1.43
C ALA A 39 7.75 12.45 0.11
N ALA A 40 7.06 13.49 0.58
CA ALA A 40 6.81 13.73 2.01
C ALA A 40 5.88 12.67 2.65
N LEU A 41 5.05 11.99 1.85
CA LEU A 41 4.11 10.96 2.30
C LEU A 41 4.69 9.57 2.05
N ARG A 42 5.47 9.09 3.01
CA ARG A 42 6.18 7.80 2.94
C ARG A 42 5.38 6.61 3.51
N ALA A 43 4.31 6.88 4.27
CA ALA A 43 3.38 5.84 4.73
C ALA A 43 2.50 5.38 3.56
N ARG A 44 2.93 4.31 2.87
CA ARG A 44 2.32 3.80 1.63
C ARG A 44 2.05 2.31 1.74
N VAL A 45 0.87 1.90 1.27
CA VAL A 45 0.48 0.48 1.16
C VAL A 45 0.10 0.19 -0.29
N ALA A 46 0.78 -0.77 -0.92
CA ALA A 46 0.36 -1.34 -2.20
C ALA A 46 -0.45 -2.61 -1.94
N VAL A 47 -1.49 -2.86 -2.76
CA VAL A 47 -2.38 -4.02 -2.63
C VAL A 47 -2.60 -4.63 -4.00
N GLU A 48 -2.17 -5.86 -4.20
CA GLU A 48 -2.35 -6.59 -5.46
C GLU A 48 -2.36 -8.10 -5.23
N ALA A 49 -3.25 -8.83 -5.91
CA ALA A 49 -3.29 -10.29 -5.87
C ALA A 49 -2.22 -10.94 -6.78
N GLY A 50 -0.97 -10.49 -6.68
CA GLY A 50 0.20 -10.91 -7.45
C GLY A 50 1.47 -10.84 -6.59
N ARG A 51 2.66 -11.10 -7.16
CA ARG A 51 3.94 -10.94 -6.44
C ARG A 51 4.22 -9.47 -6.13
N GLY A 52 4.63 -9.20 -4.89
CA GLY A 52 4.79 -7.82 -4.42
C GLY A 52 6.05 -7.08 -4.91
N ASP A 53 7.03 -7.78 -5.48
CA ASP A 53 8.39 -7.26 -5.69
C ASP A 53 8.42 -5.92 -6.46
N ALA A 54 7.59 -5.78 -7.50
CA ALA A 54 7.52 -4.58 -8.33
C ALA A 54 7.02 -3.34 -7.57
N TRP A 55 6.25 -3.53 -6.50
CA TRP A 55 5.64 -2.44 -5.73
C TRP A 55 6.63 -1.72 -4.81
N PHE A 56 7.74 -2.35 -4.43
CA PHE A 56 8.76 -1.73 -3.56
C PHE A 56 9.41 -0.49 -4.18
N ARG A 57 9.41 -0.38 -5.52
CA ARG A 57 9.80 0.86 -6.23
C ARG A 57 8.92 2.06 -5.83
N TRP A 58 7.65 1.83 -5.52
CA TRP A 58 6.64 2.88 -5.30
C TRP A 58 6.32 3.11 -3.83
N VAL A 59 6.32 2.05 -3.01
CA VAL A 59 6.08 2.16 -1.57
C VAL A 59 7.34 2.50 -0.76
N GLY A 60 8.53 2.27 -1.34
CA GLY A 60 9.81 2.55 -0.69
C GLY A 60 10.12 1.61 0.49
N LEU A 61 11.11 2.00 1.30
CA LEU A 61 11.58 1.18 2.44
C LEU A 61 10.65 1.26 3.66
N ASP A 62 9.84 2.31 3.76
CA ASP A 62 8.96 2.53 4.90
C ASP A 62 7.56 1.93 4.67
N GLY A 63 7.23 1.64 3.41
CA GLY A 63 5.93 1.14 3.00
C GLY A 63 5.68 -0.34 3.27
N ARG A 64 4.49 -0.80 2.93
CA ARG A 64 4.09 -2.21 2.99
C ARG A 64 3.44 -2.63 1.68
N VAL A 65 3.52 -3.92 1.38
CA VAL A 65 2.86 -4.54 0.23
C VAL A 65 1.99 -5.67 0.72
N VAL A 66 0.69 -5.62 0.40
CA VAL A 66 -0.26 -6.71 0.62
C VAL A 66 -0.36 -7.47 -0.71
N SER A 67 0.35 -8.60 -0.79
CA SER A 67 0.58 -9.37 -2.01
C SER A 67 0.52 -10.88 -1.76
N ILE A 68 0.61 -11.66 -2.83
CA ILE A 68 0.66 -13.12 -2.79
C ILE A 68 2.05 -13.58 -3.20
N GLU A 69 2.80 -14.15 -2.25
CA GLU A 69 4.23 -14.49 -2.42
C GLU A 69 4.49 -15.94 -2.82
N VAL A 70 3.43 -16.75 -2.92
CA VAL A 70 3.50 -18.18 -3.21
C VAL A 70 2.56 -18.54 -4.35
N PHE A 71 2.73 -19.72 -4.93
CA PHE A 71 1.82 -20.22 -5.97
C PHE A 71 0.37 -20.32 -5.48
N GLY A 72 -0.54 -20.31 -6.46
CA GLY A 72 -1.97 -20.40 -6.22
C GLY A 72 -2.41 -21.70 -5.55
N GLU A 73 -3.70 -21.77 -5.25
CA GLU A 73 -4.34 -22.94 -4.67
C GLU A 73 -5.69 -23.15 -5.37
N SER A 74 -6.11 -24.42 -5.50
CA SER A 74 -7.46 -24.74 -5.95
C SER A 74 -8.47 -24.49 -4.83
N GLY A 75 -9.49 -23.68 -5.09
CA GLY A 75 -10.53 -23.40 -4.10
C GLY A 75 -11.37 -22.18 -4.46
N SER A 76 -12.26 -21.81 -3.55
CA SER A 76 -13.07 -20.61 -3.66
C SER A 76 -12.19 -19.35 -3.64
N GLY A 77 -12.35 -18.46 -4.63
CA GLY A 77 -11.58 -17.22 -4.74
C GLY A 77 -11.56 -16.41 -3.43
N PRO A 78 -12.72 -16.09 -2.82
CA PRO A 78 -12.78 -15.39 -1.54
C PRO A 78 -12.02 -16.08 -0.39
N GLU A 79 -12.12 -17.41 -0.28
CA GLU A 79 -11.46 -18.15 0.79
C GLU A 79 -9.94 -18.20 0.60
N VAL A 80 -9.50 -18.40 -0.66
CA VAL A 80 -8.08 -18.37 -1.02
C VAL A 80 -7.51 -16.99 -0.77
N MET A 81 -8.16 -15.91 -1.20
CA MET A 81 -7.71 -14.53 -0.97
C MET A 81 -7.53 -14.22 0.52
N ARG A 82 -8.52 -14.56 1.35
CA ARG A 82 -8.45 -14.38 2.80
C ARG A 82 -7.28 -15.15 3.41
N ARG A 83 -7.10 -16.41 3.03
CA ARG A 83 -5.99 -17.25 3.52
C ARG A 83 -4.62 -16.76 3.05
N ARG A 84 -4.54 -16.19 1.85
CA ARG A 84 -3.33 -15.59 1.27
C ARG A 84 -3.07 -14.17 1.80
N GLY A 85 -3.89 -13.68 2.72
CA GLY A 85 -3.65 -12.40 3.39
C GLY A 85 -4.13 -11.18 2.60
N VAL A 86 -4.83 -11.35 1.47
CA VAL A 86 -5.36 -10.21 0.69
C VAL A 86 -6.82 -9.99 1.06
N HIS A 87 -7.03 -9.17 2.08
CA HIS A 87 -8.33 -8.86 2.69
C HIS A 87 -8.25 -7.53 3.46
N LEU A 88 -9.41 -6.97 3.83
CA LEU A 88 -9.53 -5.65 4.45
C LEU A 88 -8.60 -5.47 5.66
N ASP A 89 -8.65 -6.39 6.61
CA ASP A 89 -7.90 -6.30 7.88
C ASP A 89 -6.39 -6.25 7.65
N ALA A 90 -5.87 -6.99 6.65
CA ALA A 90 -4.46 -6.94 6.31
C ALA A 90 -4.04 -5.59 5.73
N VAL A 91 -4.91 -4.94 4.93
CA VAL A 91 -4.63 -3.61 4.38
C VAL A 91 -4.64 -2.55 5.49
N VAL A 92 -5.59 -2.63 6.42
CA VAL A 92 -5.68 -1.72 7.58
C VAL A 92 -4.46 -1.91 8.50
N ALA A 93 -4.12 -3.16 8.84
CA ALA A 93 -2.95 -3.47 9.66
C ALA A 93 -1.64 -2.98 9.00
N ALA A 94 -1.50 -3.18 7.68
CA ALA A 94 -0.36 -2.67 6.93
C ALA A 94 -0.27 -1.14 6.98
N ALA A 95 -1.39 -0.44 6.86
CA ALA A 95 -1.43 1.03 6.97
C ALA A 95 -0.96 1.50 8.34
N HIS A 96 -1.50 0.93 9.43
CA HIS A 96 -1.03 1.24 10.78
C HIS A 96 0.46 0.96 10.99
N ALA A 97 0.97 -0.15 10.46
CA ALA A 97 2.39 -0.47 10.56
C ALA A 97 3.28 0.60 9.90
N THR A 98 2.87 1.16 8.75
CA THR A 98 3.62 2.24 8.09
C THR A 98 3.58 3.57 8.87
N LEU A 99 2.50 3.82 9.62
CA LEU A 99 2.35 5.02 10.44
C LEU A 99 3.19 4.91 11.72
N ALA A 100 3.23 3.74 12.35
CA ALA A 100 4.00 3.49 13.56
C ALA A 100 5.53 3.52 13.33
N SER A 101 6.01 3.14 12.14
CA SER A 101 7.44 3.16 11.80
C SER A 101 8.02 4.56 11.56
N ARG A 102 7.22 5.62 11.66
CA ARG A 102 7.72 6.99 11.58
C ARG A 102 8.32 7.40 12.92
N VAL A 103 9.65 7.46 12.98
CA VAL A 103 10.34 8.21 14.03
C VAL A 103 9.90 9.67 13.90
N PRO A 104 9.27 10.28 14.91
CA PRO A 104 8.91 11.69 14.83
C PRO A 104 10.17 12.53 14.70
N ALA A 105 10.18 13.52 13.79
CA ALA A 105 11.33 14.41 13.60
C ALA A 105 11.78 15.12 14.90
N SER A 106 10.89 15.19 15.91
CA SER A 106 11.19 15.72 17.23
C SER A 106 12.02 14.82 18.15
N SER A 107 12.26 13.54 17.79
CA SER A 107 13.06 12.63 18.61
C SER A 107 14.53 12.54 18.17
N LEU A 108 14.97 13.43 17.28
CA LEU A 108 16.37 13.58 16.83
C LEU A 108 17.02 14.88 17.33
N ALA A 109 16.40 15.54 18.32
CA ALA A 109 17.00 16.64 19.09
C ALA A 109 17.53 16.11 20.45
#